data_AF-A0A7C1WFR0-F1
#
_entry.id   AF-A0A7C1WFR0-F1
#
_cell.length_a   1.000
_cell.length_b   1.000
_cell.length_c   1.000
_cell.angle_alpha   90.00
_cell.angle_beta   90.00
_cell.angle_gamma   90.00
#
_symmetry.space_group_name_H-M   'P 1'
#
loop_
_entity.id
_entity.type
_entity.pdbx_description
1 polymer ?
#
loop_
_entity_poly.entity_id
_entity_poly.type
_entity_poly.pdbx_seq_one_letter_code
_entity_poly.pdbx_strand_id
1 'polypeptide(L)'
;LSGRPGIEYHVNYPRARIGDFDVDLLLEFFNGFVNHGQVTLHIDSLRGSNAHHVAETIFKAFGRALRIAVEADARMAGILPSTKGHL
;
A
#
# COMPACT_ATOMS: atom_id res chain seq x y z
N LEU A 1 2.97 4.71 11.38
CA LEU A 1 3.80 4.45 10.17
C LEU A 1 5.24 4.18 10.61
N SER A 2 6.05 3.48 9.80
CA SER A 2 7.29 2.82 10.26
C SER A 2 8.57 3.64 10.18
N GLY A 3 8.58 4.76 9.45
CA GLY A 3 9.80 5.53 9.19
C GLY A 3 10.80 4.82 8.26
N ARG A 4 10.42 3.69 7.68
CA ARG A 4 11.28 2.84 6.86
C ARG A 4 10.54 2.39 5.61
N PRO A 5 11.08 2.69 4.41
CA PRO A 5 10.49 2.22 3.18
C PRO A 5 10.61 0.69 3.10
N GLY A 6 9.54 0.04 2.65
CA GLY A 6 9.53 -1.39 2.35
C GLY A 6 8.24 -1.78 1.65
N ILE A 7 8.34 -2.74 0.73
CA ILE A 7 7.19 -3.24 -0.01
C ILE A 7 7.25 -4.76 -0.14
N GLU A 8 6.13 -5.41 0.17
CA GLU A 8 5.85 -6.79 -0.24
C GLU A 8 4.66 -6.76 -1.20
N TYR A 9 4.82 -7.36 -2.38
CA TYR A 9 3.85 -7.23 -3.46
C TYR A 9 3.58 -8.58 -4.11
N HIS A 10 2.58 -9.30 -3.59
CA HIS A 10 2.12 -10.57 -4.14
C HIS A 10 0.83 -10.37 -4.92
N VAL A 11 0.99 -9.91 -6.16
CA VAL A 11 -0.13 -9.65 -7.06
C VAL A 11 0.12 -10.35 -8.38
N ASN A 12 -0.85 -11.15 -8.80
CA ASN A 12 -0.87 -11.75 -10.13
C ASN A 12 -1.89 -11.03 -11.02
N TYR A 13 -1.41 -10.40 -12.09
CA TYR A 13 -2.27 -9.79 -13.09
C TYR A 13 -2.52 -10.77 -14.24
N PRO A 14 -3.78 -11.10 -14.56
CA PRO A 14 -4.11 -12.03 -15.65
C PRO A 14 -3.85 -11.44 -17.05
N ARG A 15 -3.52 -10.14 -17.16
CA ARG A 15 -3.15 -9.43 -18.39
C ARG A 15 -2.11 -8.36 -18.07
N ALA A 16 -1.18 -8.12 -18.99
CA ALA A 16 -0.15 -7.09 -18.86
C ALA A 16 -0.68 -5.65 -19.01
N ARG A 17 -1.88 -5.45 -19.58
CA ARG A 17 -2.46 -4.13 -19.79
C ARG A 17 -3.94 -4.04 -19.44
N ILE A 18 -4.36 -2.86 -19.01
CA ILE A 18 -5.76 -2.45 -18.78
C ILE A 18 -6.05 -1.26 -19.71
N GLY A 19 -6.67 -1.52 -20.86
CA GLY A 19 -6.72 -0.52 -21.94
C GLY A 19 -5.29 -0.18 -22.39
N ASP A 20 -4.96 1.11 -22.40
CA ASP A 20 -3.60 1.59 -22.70
C ASP A 20 -2.66 1.64 -21.48
N PHE A 21 -3.14 1.27 -20.29
CA PHE A 21 -2.33 1.31 -19.07
C PHE A 21 -1.54 0.00 -18.88
N ASP A 22 -0.24 0.12 -18.59
CA ASP A 22 0.64 -1.01 -18.27
C ASP A 22 0.56 -1.36 -16.77
N VAL A 23 0.25 -2.61 -16.44
CA VAL A 23 0.04 -3.04 -15.05
C VAL A 23 1.31 -3.01 -14.21
N ASP A 24 2.50 -3.05 -14.84
CA ASP A 24 3.78 -2.99 -14.13
C ASP A 24 3.97 -1.62 -13.45
N LEU A 25 3.36 -0.55 -13.99
CA LEU A 25 3.39 0.79 -13.39
C LEU A 25 2.68 0.86 -12.03
N LEU A 26 1.86 -0.14 -11.67
CA LEU A 26 1.23 -0.20 -10.35
C LEU A 26 2.25 -0.46 -9.26
N LEU A 27 3.20 -1.37 -9.48
CA LEU A 27 4.28 -1.61 -8.54
C LEU A 27 5.18 -0.37 -8.44
N GLU A 28 5.50 0.28 -9.58
CA GLU A 28 6.29 1.52 -9.58
C GLU A 28 5.62 2.67 -8.82
N PHE A 29 4.29 2.80 -8.95
CA PHE A 29 3.53 3.75 -8.14
C PHE A 29 3.71 3.47 -6.64
N PHE A 30 3.56 2.21 -6.21
CA PHE A 30 3.70 1.87 -4.79
C PHE A 30 5.14 1.96 -4.31
N ASN A 31 6.15 1.63 -5.12
CA ASN A 31 7.55 1.89 -4.85
C ASN A 31 7.80 3.39 -4.59
N GLY A 32 7.29 4.25 -5.48
CA GLY A 32 7.34 5.69 -5.30
C GLY A 32 6.69 6.13 -3.99
N PHE A 33 5.49 5.62 -3.71
CA PHE A 33 4.76 5.93 -2.48
C PHE A 33 5.51 5.48 -1.21
N VAL A 34 6.00 4.25 -1.12
CA VAL A 34 6.68 3.76 0.09
C VAL A 34 7.99 4.49 0.36
N ASN A 35 8.74 4.83 -0.70
CA ASN A 35 10.01 5.53 -0.59
C ASN A 35 9.82 6.96 -0.06
N HIS A 36 8.85 7.70 -0.58
CA HIS A 36 8.62 9.09 -0.18
C HIS A 36 7.75 9.22 1.06
N GLY A 37 6.86 8.26 1.31
CA GLY A 37 6.06 8.20 2.54
C GLY A 37 6.82 7.63 3.74
N GLN A 38 7.99 7.03 3.53
CA GLN A 38 8.76 6.29 4.55
C GLN A 38 7.90 5.27 5.30
N VAL A 39 7.10 4.52 4.54
CA VAL A 39 6.19 3.51 5.09
C VAL A 39 6.56 2.13 4.60
N THR A 40 6.18 1.14 5.38
CA THR A 40 6.21 -0.27 4.96
C THR A 40 4.80 -0.67 4.53
N LEU A 41 4.66 -1.24 3.34
CA LEU A 41 3.38 -1.62 2.74
C LEU A 41 3.42 -3.08 2.28
N HIS A 42 2.36 -3.82 2.58
CA HIS A 42 2.17 -5.19 2.10
C HIS A 42 0.89 -5.21 1.25
N ILE A 43 0.98 -5.76 0.05
CA ILE A 43 -0.14 -5.92 -0.88
C ILE A 43 -0.19 -7.38 -1.32
N ASP A 44 -1.25 -8.06 -0.90
CA ASP A 44 -1.57 -9.41 -1.36
C ASP A 44 -2.92 -9.40 -2.09
N SER A 45 -2.90 -9.74 -3.38
CA SER A 45 -4.13 -9.98 -4.13
C SER A 45 -4.49 -11.47 -4.06
N LEU A 46 -5.34 -11.84 -3.10
CA LEU A 46 -5.68 -13.24 -2.80
C LEU A 46 -6.25 -14.02 -4.00
N ARG A 47 -7.01 -13.34 -4.87
CA ARG A 47 -7.61 -13.93 -6.08
C ARG A 47 -8.10 -12.86 -7.04
N GLY A 48 -8.06 -13.15 -8.34
CA GLY A 48 -8.65 -12.30 -9.37
C GLY A 48 -8.46 -12.88 -10.76
N SER A 49 -9.46 -12.71 -11.63
CA SER A 49 -9.44 -13.17 -13.03
C SER A 49 -9.51 -12.01 -14.04
N ASN A 50 -9.59 -10.77 -13.55
CA ASN A 50 -9.64 -9.56 -14.36
C ASN A 50 -8.63 -8.54 -13.83
N ALA A 51 -7.70 -8.10 -14.68
CA ALA A 51 -6.62 -7.19 -14.29
C ALA A 51 -7.13 -5.83 -13.77
N HIS A 52 -8.21 -5.30 -14.36
CA HIS A 52 -8.84 -4.05 -13.90
C HIS A 52 -9.36 -4.21 -12.47
N HIS A 53 -10.12 -5.28 -12.20
CA HIS A 53 -10.67 -5.51 -10.87
C HIS A 53 -9.58 -5.77 -9.82
N VAL A 54 -8.49 -6.45 -10.20
CA VAL A 54 -7.33 -6.64 -9.32
C VAL A 54 -6.72 -5.29 -8.95
N ALA A 55 -6.37 -4.46 -9.94
CA ALA A 55 -5.80 -3.13 -9.71
C ALA A 55 -6.73 -2.26 -8.84
N GLU A 56 -8.01 -2.19 -9.19
CA GLU A 56 -9.02 -1.41 -8.46
C GLU A 56 -9.16 -1.89 -7.00
N THR A 57 -9.17 -3.20 -6.77
CA THR A 57 -9.29 -3.77 -5.42
C THR A 57 -8.06 -3.43 -4.56
N ILE A 58 -6.86 -3.45 -5.15
CA ILE A 58 -5.63 -3.05 -4.48
C ILE A 58 -5.72 -1.60 -4.00
N PHE A 59 -6.10 -0.66 -4.87
CA PHE A 59 -6.24 0.75 -4.47
C PHE A 59 -7.33 0.96 -3.41
N LYS A 60 -8.47 0.26 -3.52
CA LYS A 60 -9.54 0.32 -2.50
C LYS A 60 -9.08 -0.23 -1.16
N ALA A 61 -8.36 -1.34 -1.14
CA ALA A 61 -7.82 -1.94 0.08
C ALA A 61 -6.74 -1.04 0.70
N PHE A 62 -5.81 -0.56 -0.13
CA PHE A 62 -4.79 0.40 0.25
C PHE A 62 -5.38 1.67 0.89
N GLY A 63 -6.37 2.30 0.25
CA GLY A 63 -7.00 3.51 0.79
C GLY A 63 -7.65 3.29 2.16
N ARG A 64 -8.28 2.13 2.37
CA ARG A 64 -8.83 1.76 3.69
C ARG A 64 -7.74 1.54 4.74
N ALA A 65 -6.69 0.79 4.39
CA ALA A 65 -5.58 0.51 5.30
C ALA A 65 -4.84 1.80 5.67
N LEU A 66 -4.58 2.67 4.69
CA LEU A 66 -3.94 3.95 4.89
C LEU A 66 -4.78 4.85 5.79
N ARG A 67 -6.09 4.95 5.56
CA ARG A 67 -7.00 5.71 6.44
C ARG A 67 -6.86 5.27 7.89
N ILE A 68 -6.93 3.97 8.16
CA ILE A 68 -6.79 3.42 9.51
C ILE A 68 -5.41 3.76 10.10
N ALA A 69 -4.36 3.65 9.29
CA ALA A 69 -2.98 3.88 9.74
C ALA A 69 -2.67 5.36 10.07
N VAL A 70 -3.39 6.31 9.47
CA VAL A 70 -3.18 7.76 9.67
C VAL A 70 -4.25 8.41 10.55
N GLU A 71 -5.28 7.66 10.95
CA GLU A 71 -6.33 8.16 11.84
C GLU A 71 -5.76 8.48 13.22
N ALA A 72 -6.15 9.62 13.77
CA ALA A 72 -5.72 10.02 15.11
C ALA A 72 -6.40 9.12 16.15
N ASP A 73 -5.62 8.40 16.95
CA ASP A 73 -6.13 7.65 18.12
C ASP A 73 -6.05 8.52 19.37
N ALA A 74 -7.20 8.88 19.93
CA ALA A 74 -7.30 9.68 21.14
C ALA A 74 -6.57 9.03 22.35
N ARG A 75 -6.44 7.70 22.38
CA ARG A 75 -5.72 6.96 23.43
C ARG A 75 -4.20 7.04 23.27
N MET A 76 -3.72 7.47 22.11
CA MET A 76 -2.31 7.64 21.78
C MET A 76 -1.91 9.12 21.69
N ALA A 77 -2.77 10.04 22.17
CA ALA A 77 -2.50 11.47 22.11
C ALA A 77 -1.18 11.82 22.84
N GLY A 78 -0.25 12.44 22.11
CA GLY A 78 1.08 12.80 22.62
C GLY A 78 2.05 11.62 22.81
N ILE A 79 1.65 10.40 22.45
CA ILE A 79 2.48 9.19 22.55
C ILE A 79 3.04 8.85 21.16
N LEU A 80 4.36 8.75 21.04
CA LEU A 80 4.98 8.22 19.84
C LEU A 80 4.80 6.68 19.81
N PRO A 81 4.16 6.09 18.80
CA PRO A 81 3.91 4.65 18.73
C PRO A 81 5.16 3.88 18.26
N SER A 82 6.26 4.00 19.01
CA SER A 82 7.54 3.33 18.77
C SER A 82 8.26 3.09 20.08
N THR A 83 8.62 1.82 20.35
CA THR A 83 9.41 1.44 21.54
C THR A 83 10.83 1.98 21.51
N LYS A 84 11.31 2.43 20.35
CA LYS A 84 12.64 3.02 20.18
C LYS A 84 12.67 4.54 20.46
N GLY A 85 11.52 5.15 20.74
CA GLY A 85 11.42 6.58 21.01
C GLY A 85 11.64 7.49 19.78
N HIS A 86 11.74 6.92 18.57
CA HIS A 86 11.83 7.66 17.31
C HIS A 86 11.13 6.88 16.17
N LEU A 87 10.71 7.63 15.13
CA LEU A 87 10.15 7.17 13.86
C LEU A 87 10.70 8.02 12.72
#